data_AF-A0AAW0KM90-F1
#
_entry.id   AF-A0AAW0KM90-F1
#
_cell.length_a   1.000
_cell.length_b   1.000
_cell.length_c   1.000
_cell.angle_alpha   90.00
_cell.angle_beta   90.00
_cell.angle_gamma   90.00
#
_symmetry.space_group_name_H-M   'P 1'
#
loop_
_entity.id
_entity.type
_entity.pdbx_description
1 polymer ?
#
loop_
_entity_poly.entity_id
_entity_poly.type
_entity_poly.pdbx_seq_one_letter_code
_entity_poly.pdbx_strand_id
1 'polypeptide(L)'
;MKVEVIKKRKLMFKKEFDTSFVGFMKDGAKWLVDNTDIKLVGSTQDAKIAQIFQEVILVEGLKLDDIQPGIYSVHCLPLRLVGAEGSPIRCILIN
;
A
#
# COMPACT_ATOMS: atom_id res chain seq x y z
N MET A 1 -9.64 2.49 9.61
CA MET A 1 -8.69 3.60 9.42
C MET A 1 -9.10 4.38 8.19
N LYS A 2 -8.84 5.69 8.13
CA LYS A 2 -9.10 6.47 6.90
C LYS A 2 -7.86 6.43 6.00
N VAL A 3 -8.05 6.21 4.70
CA VAL A 3 -6.99 6.25 3.70
C VAL A 3 -7.37 7.17 2.56
N GLU A 4 -6.37 7.83 2.00
CA GLU A 4 -6.51 8.64 0.80
C GLU A 4 -6.04 7.85 -0.43
N VAL A 5 -6.88 7.76 -1.45
CA VAL A 5 -6.54 7.16 -2.74
C VAL A 5 -6.16 8.27 -3.72
N ILE A 6 -4.90 8.24 -4.19
CA ILE A 6 -4.30 9.35 -4.97
C ILE A 6 -3.92 8.97 -6.41
N LYS A 7 -3.50 7.73 -6.70
CA LYS A 7 -3.02 7.33 -8.03
C LYS A 7 -3.37 5.89 -8.37
N LYS A 8 -3.67 5.66 -9.65
CA LYS A 8 -4.00 4.34 -10.21
C LYS A 8 -3.13 4.03 -11.41
N ARG A 9 -2.76 2.76 -11.55
CA ARG A 9 -2.29 2.19 -12.81
C ARG A 9 -2.97 0.83 -12.98
N LYS A 10 -3.42 0.53 -14.20
CA LYS A 10 -4.09 -0.73 -14.57
C LYS A 10 -3.15 -1.94 -14.62
N LEU A 11 -2.18 -2.00 -13.71
CA LEU A 11 -1.16 -3.04 -13.62
C LEU A 11 -1.80 -4.38 -13.21
N MET A 12 -2.83 -4.34 -12.35
CA MET A 12 -3.52 -5.52 -11.86
C MET A 12 -4.40 -6.23 -12.92
N PHE A 13 -4.50 -5.70 -14.14
CA PHE A 13 -5.18 -6.34 -15.28
C PHE A 13 -4.23 -7.08 -16.22
N LYS A 14 -2.91 -6.88 -16.06
CA LYS A 14 -1.92 -7.59 -16.86
C LYS A 14 -1.72 -8.98 -16.28
N LYS A 15 -1.64 -9.99 -17.15
CA LYS A 15 -1.32 -11.37 -16.74
C LYS A 15 0.14 -11.50 -16.29
N GLU A 16 1.01 -10.70 -16.89
CA GLU A 16 2.44 -10.70 -16.63
C GLU A 16 2.83 -9.53 -15.72
N PHE A 17 3.91 -9.73 -14.98
CA PHE A 17 4.49 -8.69 -14.13
C PHE A 17 5.02 -7.53 -14.96
N ASP A 18 4.65 -6.31 -14.59
CA ASP A 18 5.09 -5.09 -15.25
C ASP A 18 6.19 -4.41 -14.42
N THR A 19 7.43 -4.47 -14.90
CA THR A 19 8.61 -3.89 -14.24
C THR A 19 8.61 -2.36 -14.23
N SER A 20 7.70 -1.69 -14.95
CA SER A 20 7.54 -0.23 -14.96
C SER A 20 6.67 0.30 -13.81
N PHE A 21 6.41 -0.53 -12.79
CA PHE A 21 5.76 -0.11 -11.56
C PHE A 21 6.50 1.08 -10.90
N VAL A 22 5.76 1.85 -10.11
CA VAL A 22 6.31 3.04 -9.44
C VAL A 22 6.36 2.80 -7.95
N GLY A 23 7.56 2.88 -7.37
CA GLY A 23 7.77 2.83 -5.93
C GLY A 23 7.91 4.21 -5.33
N PHE A 24 8.13 4.25 -4.01
CA PHE A 24 8.55 5.47 -3.33
C PHE A 24 9.99 5.82 -3.68
N MET A 25 10.33 7.11 -3.59
CA MET A 25 11.72 7.51 -3.41
C MET A 25 12.04 7.52 -1.91
N LYS A 26 13.31 7.29 -1.53
CA LYS A 26 13.70 7.21 -0.12
C LYS A 26 13.40 8.48 0.66
N ASP A 27 13.66 9.64 0.05
CA ASP A 27 13.36 10.96 0.60
C ASP A 27 11.85 11.19 0.74
N GLY A 28 11.05 10.80 -0.26
CA GLY A 28 9.59 10.86 -0.19
C GLY A 28 9.00 9.97 0.90
N ALA A 29 9.52 8.74 1.04
CA ALA A 29 9.12 7.83 2.12
C ALA A 29 9.48 8.40 3.49
N LYS A 30 10.70 8.93 3.65
CA LYS A 30 11.15 9.56 4.89
C LYS A 30 10.30 10.78 5.23
N TRP A 31 10.00 11.62 4.25
CA TRP A 31 9.16 12.79 4.45
C TRP A 31 7.77 12.39 4.97
N LEU A 32 7.15 11.35 4.42
CA LEU A 32 5.86 10.86 4.89
C LEU A 32 5.91 10.41 6.37
N VAL A 33 6.93 9.64 6.74
CA VAL A 33 7.09 9.15 8.12
C VAL A 33 7.33 10.31 9.09
N ASP A 34 8.15 11.29 8.71
CA ASP A 34 8.55 12.38 9.59
C ASP A 34 7.47 13.47 9.71
N ASN A 35 6.60 13.65 8.71
CA ASN A 35 5.71 14.81 8.60
C ASN A 35 4.21 14.47 8.61
N THR A 36 3.83 13.20 8.68
CA THR A 36 2.43 12.78 8.67
C THR A 36 2.16 11.72 9.75
N ASP A 37 0.89 11.54 10.09
CA ASP A 37 0.41 10.49 10.98
C ASP A 37 -0.09 9.24 10.23
N ILE A 38 0.27 9.11 8.94
CA ILE A 38 -0.15 8.00 8.09
C ILE A 38 0.31 6.67 8.69
N LYS A 39 -0.65 5.77 8.95
CA LYS A 39 -0.39 4.43 9.51
C LYS A 39 -0.42 3.30 8.47
N LEU A 40 -0.79 3.60 7.22
CA LEU A 40 -0.81 2.62 6.15
C LEU A 40 -0.52 3.25 4.80
N VAL A 41 0.31 2.57 4.02
CA VAL A 41 0.68 2.97 2.67
C VAL A 41 0.49 1.80 1.70
N GLY A 42 -0.18 2.08 0.58
CA GLY A 42 -0.24 1.17 -0.56
C GLY A 42 0.97 1.37 -1.48
N SER A 43 1.76 0.32 -1.74
CA SER A 43 2.90 0.42 -2.68
C SER A 43 3.14 -0.87 -3.46
N THR A 44 3.92 -0.77 -4.53
CA THR A 44 4.42 -1.91 -5.31
C THR A 44 5.87 -2.18 -4.91
N GLN A 45 6.10 -3.29 -4.20
CA GLN A 45 7.38 -3.89 -3.81
C GLN A 45 8.64 -3.04 -4.00
N ASP A 46 9.07 -2.37 -2.92
CA ASP A 46 10.47 -1.96 -2.77
C ASP A 46 10.99 -2.33 -1.37
N ALA A 47 11.67 -3.49 -1.29
CA ALA A 47 12.27 -3.99 -0.06
C ALA A 47 13.26 -3.00 0.58
N LYS A 48 13.84 -2.08 -0.20
CA LYS A 48 14.80 -1.09 0.31
C LYS A 48 14.13 0.02 1.12
N ILE A 49 12.83 0.23 0.93
CA ILE A 49 12.07 1.29 1.60
C ILE A 49 11.29 0.77 2.81
N ALA A 50 11.06 -0.55 2.89
CA ALA A 50 10.41 -1.17 4.04
C ALA A 50 11.04 -0.78 5.39
N GLN A 51 12.37 -0.62 5.44
CA GLN A 51 13.10 -0.20 6.63
C GLN A 51 12.80 1.23 7.11
N ILE A 52 12.28 2.10 6.22
CA ILE A 52 11.90 3.47 6.55
C ILE A 52 10.50 3.47 7.19
N PHE A 53 9.62 2.56 6.77
CA PHE A 53 8.23 2.45 7.20
C PHE A 53 8.03 1.57 8.44
N GLN A 54 8.93 1.60 9.43
CA GLN A 54 8.88 0.68 10.59
C GLN A 54 7.56 0.74 11.38
N GLU A 55 6.92 1.90 11.45
CA GLU A 55 5.64 2.10 12.13
C GLU A 55 4.43 2.24 11.18
N VAL A 56 4.64 1.99 9.88
CA VAL A 56 3.63 2.16 8.83
C VAL A 56 3.34 0.81 8.19
N ILE A 57 2.07 0.42 8.17
CA ILE A 57 1.64 -0.83 7.56
C ILE A 57 1.78 -0.71 6.03
N LEU A 58 2.59 -1.57 5.43
CA LEU A 58 2.70 -1.66 3.98
C LEU A 58 1.69 -2.66 3.44
N VAL A 59 0.87 -2.21 2.49
CA VAL A 59 -0.05 -3.08 1.77
C VAL A 59 0.27 -3.05 0.28
N GLU A 60 0.58 -4.23 -0.25
CA GLU A 60 0.96 -4.38 -1.64
C GLU A 60 -0.16 -5.01 -2.48
N GLY A 61 -0.08 -4.84 -3.81
CA GLY A 61 -0.99 -5.52 -4.73
C GLY A 61 -2.46 -5.06 -4.63
N LEU A 62 -2.71 -3.84 -4.15
CA LEU A 62 -4.06 -3.27 -4.11
C LEU A 62 -4.60 -3.05 -5.54
N LYS A 63 -5.84 -3.49 -5.77
CA LYS A 63 -6.58 -3.24 -7.01
C LYS A 63 -7.51 -2.03 -6.82
N LEU A 64 -7.11 -0.88 -7.36
CA LEU A 64 -7.79 0.41 -7.16
C LEU A 64 -8.39 1.02 -8.45
N ASP A 65 -8.41 0.27 -9.55
CA ASP A 65 -8.72 0.78 -10.88
C ASP A 65 -10.06 1.53 -10.95
N ASP A 66 -11.10 0.99 -10.30
CA ASP A 66 -12.46 1.53 -10.35
C ASP A 66 -12.82 2.40 -9.14
N ILE A 67 -11.87 2.70 -8.25
CA ILE A 67 -12.11 3.41 -6.98
C ILE A 67 -11.79 4.90 -7.11
N GLN A 68 -12.75 5.81 -7.11
CA GLN A 68 -12.44 7.24 -7.29
C GLN A 68 -11.45 7.77 -6.23
N PRO A 69 -10.55 8.71 -6.57
CA PRO A 69 -9.73 9.37 -5.56
C PRO A 69 -10.58 9.99 -4.45
N GLY A 70 -10.11 9.88 -3.21
CA GLY A 70 -10.86 10.35 -2.05
C GLY A 70 -10.50 9.62 -0.76
N ILE A 71 -11.25 9.94 0.29
CA ILE A 71 -11.08 9.37 1.63
C ILE A 71 -12.03 8.21 1.84
N TYR A 72 -11.48 7.05 2.20
CA TYR A 72 -12.23 5.82 2.46
C TYR A 72 -11.92 5.27 3.83
N SER A 73 -12.89 4.60 4.45
CA SER A 73 -12.63 3.66 5.53
C SER A 73 -12.03 2.37 4.95
N VAL A 74 -10.80 2.05 5.33
CA VAL A 74 -10.14 0.80 4.96
C VAL A 74 -10.27 -0.24 6.07
N HIS A 75 -10.58 -1.47 5.66
CA HIS A 75 -10.48 -2.65 6.51
C HIS A 75 -9.53 -3.67 5.86
N CYS A 76 -8.54 -4.07 6.64
CA CYS A 76 -7.46 -4.95 6.27
C CYS A 76 -7.56 -6.22 7.12
N LEU A 77 -7.93 -7.34 6.51
CA LEU A 77 -8.18 -8.62 7.19
C LEU A 77 -7.08 -9.63 6.81
N PRO A 78 -5.91 -9.63 7.47
CA PRO A 78 -4.84 -10.56 7.18
C PRO A 78 -5.16 -11.94 7.76
N LEU A 79 -4.61 -12.99 7.13
CA LEU A 79 -4.58 -14.31 7.75
C LEU A 79 -3.61 -14.30 8.94
N ARG A 80 -3.94 -15.06 9.99
CA ARG A 80 -3.07 -15.20 11.15
C ARG A 80 -1.98 -16.24 10.86
N LEU A 81 -0.84 -15.77 10.35
CA LEU A 81 0.33 -16.61 10.04
C LEU A 81 1.45 -16.33 11.06
N VAL A 82 1.77 -17.31 11.89
CA VAL A 82 2.81 -17.16 12.93
C VAL A 82 4.20 -17.29 12.31
N GLY A 83 5.09 -16.34 12.59
CA GLY A 83 6.48 -16.36 12.10
C GLY A 83 6.67 -15.94 10.64
N ALA A 84 5.64 -15.38 10.00
CA ALA A 84 5.72 -14.88 8.64
C ALA A 84 6.03 -13.38 8.60
N GLU A 85 6.87 -12.96 7.64
CA GLU A 85 7.19 -11.55 7.35
C GLU A 85 6.05 -10.78 6.65
N GLY A 86 4.98 -11.49 6.29
CA GLY A 86 3.80 -10.94 5.65
C GLY A 86 2.66 -11.94 5.56
N SER A 87 1.47 -11.45 5.24
CA SER A 87 0.29 -12.29 5.04
C SER A 87 -0.52 -11.79 3.84
N PRO A 88 -1.10 -12.69 3.02
CA PRO A 88 -2.16 -12.29 2.11
C PRO A 88 -3.28 -11.64 2.90
N ILE A 89 -3.93 -10.66 2.27
CA ILE A 89 -4.92 -9.82 2.93
C ILE A 89 -6.13 -9.58 2.04
N ARG A 90 -7.31 -9.65 2.63
CA ARG A 90 -8.51 -9.06 2.02
C ARG A 90 -8.60 -7.61 2.49
N CYS A 91 -8.31 -6.69 1.58
CA CYS A 91 -8.52 -5.27 1.78
C CYS A 91 -9.87 -4.85 1.18
N ILE A 92 -10.69 -4.12 1.93
CA ILE A 92 -11.95 -3.52 1.46
C ILE A 92 -11.98 -2.03 1.80
N LEU A 93 -12.62 -1.25 0.93
CA LEU A 93 -12.84 0.18 1.09
C LEU A 93 -14.34 0.44 1.26
N ILE A 94 -14.70 1.30 2.21
CA ILE A 94 -16.07 1.68 2.55
C ILE A 94 -16.14 3.21 2.63
N ASN A 95 -17.19 3.81 2.07
CA ASN A 95 -17.44 5.26 2.18
C ASN A 95 -18.04 5.63 3.52
#